data_AF-A0A3B8USK0-F1
#
_entry.id   AF-A0A3B8USK0-F1
#
_cell.length_a   1.000
_cell.length_b   1.000
_cell.length_c   1.000
_cell.angle_alpha   90.00
_cell.angle_beta   90.00
_cell.angle_gamma   90.00
#
_symmetry.space_group_name_H-M   'P 1'
#
loop_
_entity.id
_entity.type
_entity.pdbx_description
1 polymer ?
#
loop_
_entity_poly.entity_id
_entity_poly.type
_entity_poly.pdbx_seq_one_letter_code
_entity_poly.pdbx_strand_id
1 'polypeptide(L)'
;DMELGIETIVDGEILEKGKVAIEAKLFSEIVRKLPDSEVTITTDSNYTSLITCENSKINIAGKSGDDFSYLPIIDKDKMITISQFKLKEIINQTIFSTAPNDNNKMMTGELFE
;
A
#
# COMPACT_ATOMS: atom_id res chain seq x y z
N ASP A 1 -2.23 -10.04 5.37
CA ASP A 1 -3.39 -10.23 4.48
C ASP A 1 -2.93 -10.51 3.08
N MET A 2 -3.32 -11.66 2.52
CA MET A 2 -3.14 -11.98 1.10
C MET A 2 -4.44 -11.78 0.30
N GLU A 3 -5.48 -11.22 0.93
CA GLU A 3 -6.82 -11.05 0.32
C GLU A 3 -6.98 -9.70 -0.40
N LEU A 4 -6.23 -8.67 0.01
CA LEU A 4 -6.27 -7.33 -0.57
C LEU A 4 -4.86 -6.83 -0.89
N GLY A 5 -4.71 -6.30 -2.10
CA GLY A 5 -3.49 -5.66 -2.57
C GLY A 5 -3.72 -4.21 -2.96
N ILE A 6 -2.85 -3.31 -2.53
CA ILE A 6 -2.87 -1.90 -2.93
C ILE A 6 -1.49 -1.57 -3.50
N GLU A 7 -1.47 -1.08 -4.73
CA GLU A 7 -0.27 -0.56 -5.39
C GLU A 7 -0.49 0.91 -5.72
N THR A 8 0.54 1.72 -5.51
CA THR A 8 0.56 3.13 -5.88
C THR A 8 1.91 3.48 -6.47
N ILE A 9 1.90 4.43 -7.40
CA ILE A 9 3.10 5.03 -7.97
C ILE A 9 3.25 6.41 -7.32
N VAL A 10 4.48 6.74 -6.94
CA VAL A 10 4.83 8.04 -6.37
C VAL A 10 5.86 8.69 -7.28
N ASP A 11 5.68 9.97 -7.58
CA ASP A 11 6.61 10.74 -8.39
C ASP A 11 7.91 11.01 -7.63
N GLY A 12 9.05 10.88 -8.30
CA GLY A 12 10.37 11.11 -7.70
C GLY A 12 11.50 10.78 -8.68
N GLU A 13 12.73 11.03 -8.24
CA GLU A 13 13.95 10.72 -9.01
C GLU A 13 14.57 9.39 -8.55
N ILE A 14 14.85 8.49 -9.51
CA ILE A 14 15.50 7.20 -9.23
C ILE A 14 17.00 7.34 -9.54
N LEU A 15 17.80 7.57 -8.51
CA LEU A 15 19.26 7.61 -8.62
C LEU A 15 19.85 6.20 -8.84
N GLU A 16 19.32 5.19 -8.14
CA GLU A 16 19.71 3.79 -8.24
C GLU A 16 18.49 2.88 -8.14
N LYS A 17 18.37 1.91 -9.05
CA LYS A 17 17.25 0.96 -9.05
C LYS A 17 17.43 -0.06 -7.95
N GLY A 18 16.37 -0.31 -7.18
CA GLY A 18 16.37 -1.32 -6.13
C GLY A 18 14.96 -1.66 -5.66
N LYS A 19 14.89 -2.58 -4.70
CA LYS A 19 13.64 -2.95 -4.02
C LYS A 19 13.94 -3.37 -2.59
N VAL A 20 13.07 -2.99 -1.65
CA VAL A 20 13.18 -3.30 -0.23
C VAL A 20 11.79 -3.37 0.37
N ALA A 21 11.57 -4.31 1.29
CA ALA A 21 10.34 -4.38 2.07
C ALA A 21 10.57 -3.72 3.44
N ILE A 22 9.71 -2.76 3.80
CA ILE A 22 9.82 -1.99 5.04
C ILE A 22 8.54 -2.18 5.89
N GLU A 23 8.66 -2.16 7.22
CA GLU A 23 7.52 -2.19 8.13
C GLU A 23 6.63 -0.94 7.95
N ALA A 24 5.38 -1.16 7.55
CA ALA A 24 4.50 -0.10 7.06
C ALA A 24 4.14 0.92 8.14
N LYS A 25 3.92 0.50 9.39
CA LYS A 25 3.51 1.43 10.47
C LYS A 25 4.64 2.40 10.78
N LEU A 26 5.85 1.88 10.99
CA LEU A 26 7.05 2.65 11.27
C LEU A 26 7.38 3.60 10.13
N PHE A 27 7.35 3.12 8.88
CA PHE A 27 7.60 3.97 7.72
C PHE A 27 6.58 5.11 7.62
N SER A 28 5.29 4.83 7.77
CA SER A 28 4.24 5.84 7.76
C SER A 28 4.40 6.87 8.88
N GLU A 29 4.75 6.42 10.09
CA GLU A 29 5.00 7.32 11.23
C GLU A 29 6.21 8.22 11.00
N ILE A 30 7.27 7.72 10.38
CA ILE A 30 8.45 8.52 10.04
C ILE A 30 8.09 9.56 9.00
N VAL A 31 7.50 9.15 7.87
CA VAL A 31 7.14 10.07 6.78
C VAL A 31 6.21 11.18 7.29
N ARG A 32 5.25 10.86 8.18
CA ARG A 32 4.36 11.88 8.80
C ARG A 32 5.06 12.88 9.72
N LYS A 33 6.25 12.54 10.24
CA LYS A 33 7.04 13.41 11.14
C LYS A 33 8.12 14.20 10.39
N LEU A 34 8.38 13.88 9.12
CA LEU A 34 9.34 14.61 8.32
C LEU A 34 8.78 15.99 7.92
N PRO A 35 9.64 17.00 7.77
CA PRO A 35 9.27 18.28 7.17
C PRO A 35 8.72 18.11 5.75
N ASP A 36 7.99 19.11 5.28
CA ASP A 36 7.52 19.18 3.89
C ASP A 36 8.67 19.64 2.96
N SER A 37 9.58 18.71 2.70
CA SER A 37 10.83 18.92 1.96
C SER A 37 11.22 17.63 1.23
N GLU A 38 12.32 17.65 0.49
CA GLU A 38 12.76 16.49 -0.28
C GLU A 38 13.18 15.34 0.66
N VAL A 39 12.68 14.13 0.36
CA VAL A 39 12.97 12.90 1.11
C VAL A 39 13.79 11.97 0.23
N THR A 40 15.01 11.67 0.65
CA THR A 40 15.88 10.68 0.00
C THR A 40 15.84 9.36 0.76
N ILE A 41 15.69 8.26 0.03
CA ILE A 41 15.71 6.91 0.59
C ILE A 41 16.83 6.13 -0.09
N THR A 42 17.77 5.61 0.71
CA THR A 42 18.88 4.78 0.25
C THR A 42 18.96 3.50 1.06
N THR A 43 19.19 2.36 0.41
CA THR A 43 19.24 1.05 1.07
C THR A 43 20.60 0.41 0.88
N ASP A 44 21.16 -0.15 1.95
CA ASP A 44 22.43 -0.88 1.89
C ASP A 44 22.26 -2.37 1.52
N SER A 45 23.39 -3.08 1.39
CA SER A 45 23.40 -4.52 1.07
C SER A 45 22.77 -5.42 2.14
N ASN A 46 22.58 -4.90 3.36
CA ASN A 46 21.92 -5.60 4.47
C ASN A 46 20.43 -5.23 4.58
N TYR A 47 19.88 -4.56 3.56
CA TYR A 47 18.51 -4.04 3.52
C TYR A 47 18.20 -2.97 4.57
N THR A 48 19.21 -2.34 5.16
CA THR A 48 19.02 -1.17 6.03
C THR A 48 18.75 0.04 5.17
N SER A 49 17.56 0.62 5.30
CA SER A 49 17.12 1.80 4.57
C SER A 49 17.36 3.05 5.41
N LEU A 50 18.21 3.93 4.91
CA LEU A 50 18.43 5.27 5.44
C LEU A 50 17.47 6.24 4.75
N ILE A 51 16.62 6.87 5.55
CA ILE A 51 15.70 7.93 5.13
C ILE A 51 16.29 9.26 5.60
N THR A 52 16.52 10.19 4.68
CA THR A 52 17.04 11.51 4.97
C THR A 52 16.13 12.60 4.46
N CYS A 53 15.93 13.63 5.27
CA CYS A 53 15.20 14.83 4.90
C CYS A 53 15.80 16.00 5.67
N GLU A 54 16.41 16.94 4.96
CA GLU A 54 17.19 18.04 5.54
C GLU A 54 18.22 17.56 6.58
N ASN A 55 18.03 17.93 7.86
CA ASN A 55 18.90 17.55 8.97
C ASN A 55 18.47 16.24 9.66
N SER A 56 17.36 15.64 9.24
CA SER A 56 16.85 14.37 9.78
C SER A 56 17.48 13.19 9.06
N LYS A 57 17.96 12.21 9.82
CA LYS A 57 18.52 10.95 9.33
C LYS A 57 18.00 9.80 10.17
N ILE A 58 17.31 8.86 9.54
CA ILE A 58 16.64 7.76 10.23
C ILE A 58 17.01 6.46 9.52
N ASN A 59 17.54 5.49 10.28
CA ASN A 59 17.83 4.16 9.77
C ASN A 59 16.69 3.21 10.14
N ILE A 60 16.24 2.44 9.15
CA ILE A 60 15.22 1.40 9.28
C ILE A 60 15.81 0.07 8.81
N ALA A 61 15.60 -0.98 9.59
CA ALA A 61 15.84 -2.33 9.11
C ALA A 61 14.72 -2.73 8.14
N GLY A 62 15.08 -2.98 6.89
CA GLY A 62 14.20 -3.57 5.88
C GLY A 62 14.43 -5.08 5.74
N LYS A 63 13.76 -5.66 4.75
CA LYS A 63 13.93 -7.03 4.29
C LYS A 63 14.07 -7.04 2.78
N SER A 64 14.51 -8.18 2.24
CA SER A 64 14.54 -8.39 0.79
C SER A 64 13.17 -8.15 0.17
N GLY A 65 13.11 -7.35 -0.89
CA GLY A 65 11.90 -7.16 -1.68
C GLY A 65 11.52 -8.41 -2.50
N ASP A 66 12.42 -9.38 -2.64
CA ASP A 66 12.14 -10.68 -3.27
C ASP A 66 11.29 -11.58 -2.39
N ASP A 67 11.41 -11.44 -1.07
CA ASP A 67 10.65 -12.24 -0.09
C ASP A 67 9.20 -11.74 0.04
N PHE A 68 8.90 -10.55 -0.50
CA PHE A 68 7.57 -9.98 -0.45
C PHE A 68 6.69 -10.53 -1.58
N SER A 69 5.47 -10.94 -1.24
CA SER A 69 4.53 -11.49 -2.23
C SER A 69 4.10 -10.39 -3.21
N TYR A 70 4.29 -10.65 -4.50
CA TYR A 70 3.82 -9.77 -5.56
C TYR A 70 2.30 -9.88 -5.72
N LEU A 71 1.69 -8.79 -6.19
CA LEU A 71 0.30 -8.83 -6.60
C LEU A 71 0.12 -9.78 -7.79
N PRO A 72 -0.94 -10.59 -7.82
CA PRO A 72 -1.22 -11.45 -8.95
C PRO A 72 -1.50 -10.60 -10.19
N ILE A 73 -1.10 -11.12 -11.36
CA ILE A 73 -1.48 -10.53 -12.64
C ILE A 73 -2.97 -10.85 -12.86
N ILE A 74 -3.79 -9.82 -13.04
CA ILE A 74 -5.23 -9.96 -13.31
C ILE A 74 -5.48 -9.67 -14.79
N ASP A 75 -5.98 -10.68 -15.51
CA ASP A 75 -6.45 -10.51 -16.89
C ASP A 75 -7.74 -9.67 -16.91
N LYS A 76 -7.71 -8.55 -17.62
CA LYS A 76 -8.80 -7.55 -17.64
C LYS A 76 -9.77 -7.80 -18.81
N ASP A 77 -10.52 -8.90 -18.75
CA ASP A 77 -11.45 -9.27 -19.84
C ASP A 77 -12.72 -8.39 -19.89
N LYS A 78 -13.21 -7.95 -18.73
CA LYS A 78 -14.43 -7.13 -18.60
C LYS A 78 -14.16 -5.95 -17.66
N MET A 79 -14.07 -4.75 -18.21
CA MET A 79 -13.85 -3.53 -17.44
C MET A 79 -15.15 -2.74 -17.28
N ILE A 80 -15.37 -2.23 -16.08
CA ILE A 80 -16.48 -1.32 -15.76
C ILE A 80 -15.86 0.02 -15.36
N THR A 81 -16.39 1.11 -15.90
CA THR A 81 -15.99 2.47 -15.50
C THR A 81 -17.10 3.09 -14.68
N ILE A 82 -16.77 3.52 -13.46
CA ILE A 82 -17.67 4.18 -12.52
C ILE A 82 -16.95 5.37 -11.91
N SER A 83 -17.66 6.45 -11.59
CA SER A 83 -17.02 7.58 -10.91
C SER A 83 -16.65 7.20 -9.48
N GLN A 84 -15.53 7.74 -8.98
CA GLN A 84 -15.07 7.50 -7.61
C GLN A 84 -16.16 7.86 -6.58
N PHE A 85 -16.87 8.97 -6.82
CA PHE A 85 -18.00 9.38 -6.00
C PHE A 85 -19.11 8.33 -5.97
N LYS A 86 -19.53 7.83 -7.15
CA LYS A 86 -20.64 6.87 -7.22
C LYS A 86 -20.28 5.52 -6.59
N LEU A 87 -19.05 5.04 -6.78
CA LEU A 87 -18.58 3.81 -6.13
C LEU A 87 -18.57 3.95 -4.60
N LYS A 88 -18.02 5.05 -4.09
CA LYS A 88 -18.00 5.36 -2.65
C LYS A 88 -19.42 5.45 -2.07
N GLU A 89 -20.33 6.12 -2.76
CA GLU A 89 -21.72 6.27 -2.32
C GLU A 89 -22.46 4.92 -2.26
N ILE A 90 -22.30 4.05 -3.27
CA ILE A 90 -22.95 2.73 -3.29
C ILE A 90 -22.46 1.89 -2.10
N ILE A 91 -21.14 1.77 -1.91
CA ILE A 91 -20.57 1.00 -0.79
C ILE A 91 -21.08 1.54 0.55
N ASN A 92 -21.07 2.86 0.76
CA ASN A 92 -21.55 3.45 2.01
C ASN A 92 -23.04 3.17 2.28
N GLN A 93 -23.85 3.02 1.23
CA GLN A 93 -25.28 2.74 1.33
C GLN A 93 -25.60 1.27 1.61
N THR A 94 -24.65 0.35 1.47
CA THR A 94 -24.88 -1.10 1.59
C THR A 94 -24.02 -1.78 2.64
N ILE A 95 -22.81 -1.27 2.94
CA ILE A 95 -21.81 -1.98 3.74
C ILE A 95 -22.26 -2.33 5.15
N PHE A 96 -23.11 -1.49 5.75
CA PHE A 96 -23.66 -1.70 7.09
C PHE A 96 -24.60 -2.90 7.20
N SER A 97 -25.08 -3.43 6.06
CA SER A 97 -25.98 -4.58 6.00
C SER A 97 -25.23 -5.93 5.87
N THR A 98 -23.90 -5.92 5.80
CA THR A 98 -23.09 -7.14 5.75
C THR A 98 -23.01 -7.81 7.13
N ALA A 99 -22.84 -9.14 7.13
CA ALA A 99 -22.74 -9.90 8.37
C ALA A 99 -21.44 -9.54 9.12
N PRO A 100 -21.51 -9.20 10.42
CA PRO A 100 -20.32 -8.85 11.21
C PRO A 100 -19.51 -10.08 11.66
N ASN A 101 -19.98 -11.30 11.32
CA ASN A 101 -19.35 -12.56 11.69
C ASN A 101 -19.15 -13.46 10.47
N ASP A 102 -18.12 -14.30 10.54
CA ASP A 102 -17.73 -15.18 9.43
C ASP A 102 -18.52 -16.50 9.39
N ASN A 103 -19.68 -16.58 10.06
CA ASN A 103 -20.51 -17.80 10.07
C ASN A 103 -20.99 -18.16 8.66
N ASN A 104 -21.19 -17.16 7.79
CA ASN A 104 -21.47 -17.34 6.38
C ASN A 104 -20.65 -16.35 5.55
N LYS A 105 -19.55 -16.82 4.93
CA LYS A 105 -18.67 -16.02 4.07
C LYS A 105 -19.40 -15.33 2.91
N MET A 106 -20.53 -15.84 2.43
CA MET A 106 -21.29 -15.16 1.38
C MET A 106 -21.99 -13.90 1.89
N MET A 107 -22.26 -13.82 3.20
CA MET A 107 -22.95 -12.68 3.81
C MET A 107 -22.00 -11.59 4.30
N THR A 108 -20.68 -11.83 4.29
CA THR A 108 -19.67 -10.85 4.69
C THR A 108 -19.23 -9.94 3.55
N GLY A 109 -19.64 -10.24 2.31
CA GLY A 109 -19.37 -9.44 1.11
C GLY A 109 -20.60 -8.73 0.56
N GLU A 110 -20.38 -7.92 -0.47
CA GLU A 110 -21.44 -7.26 -1.25
C GLU A 110 -21.52 -7.89 -2.64
N LEU A 111 -22.75 -8.11 -3.11
CA LEU A 111 -22.98 -8.60 -4.46
C LEU A 111 -22.85 -7.45 -5.46
N PHE A 112 -21.96 -7.61 -6.45
CA PHE A 112 -21.85 -6.74 -7.62
C PHE A 112 -22.43 -7.46 -8.84
N GLU A 113 -23.46 -6.88 -9.45
CA GLU A 113 -24.16 -7.38 -10.65
C GLU A 113 -24.24 -6.30 -11.73
#